data_AF-A0A8E6B1Q4-F1
#
_entry.id   AF-A0A8E6B1Q4-F1
#
_cell.length_a   1.000
_cell.length_b   1.000
_cell.length_c   1.000
_cell.angle_alpha   90.00
_cell.angle_beta   90.00
_cell.angle_gamma   90.00
#
_symmetry.space_group_name_H-M   'P 1'
#
loop_
_entity.id
_entity.type
_entity.pdbx_description
1 polymer ?
#
loop_
_entity_poly.entity_id
_entity_poly.type
_entity_poly.pdbx_seq_one_letter_code
_entity_poly.pdbx_strand_id
1 'polypeptide(L)'
;MARCDEGYICAVCRLPVDTLPESLLYLRYLLGEVGIEVLHQHADCHIRCCPEVGQYILHRDFEPMVCAGPFAKSQFDEKFREDEEKRVTAAWTTLHEAAAKGFSLLSFIAK
;
A
#
# COMPACT_ATOMS: atom_id res chain seq x y z
N MET A 1 -13.81 -7.31 -24.34
CA MET A 1 -14.36 -7.26 -22.97
C MET A 1 -13.23 -7.61 -22.03
N ALA A 2 -12.70 -6.59 -21.33
CA ALA A 2 -11.52 -6.72 -20.48
C ALA A 2 -11.90 -7.38 -19.15
N ARG A 3 -11.01 -8.24 -18.63
CA ARG A 3 -11.16 -9.03 -17.39
C ARG A 3 -11.06 -8.13 -16.14
N CYS A 4 -11.95 -7.15 -16.01
CA CYS A 4 -11.87 -6.11 -14.98
C CYS A 4 -12.84 -6.31 -13.79
N ASP A 5 -13.50 -7.47 -13.69
CA ASP A 5 -14.50 -7.73 -12.64
C ASP A 5 -13.98 -8.56 -11.46
N GLU A 6 -12.73 -9.02 -11.50
CA GLU A 6 -12.04 -9.63 -10.36
C GLU A 6 -11.02 -8.60 -9.85
N GLY A 7 -11.10 -8.18 -8.58
CA GLY A 7 -10.12 -7.28 -7.97
C GLY A 7 -8.68 -7.77 -8.16
N TYR A 8 -7.70 -6.90 -7.91
CA TYR A 8 -6.31 -7.30 -8.09
C TYR A 8 -5.99 -8.51 -7.19
N ILE A 9 -5.37 -9.55 -7.74
CA ILE A 9 -4.92 -10.70 -6.95
C ILE A 9 -3.54 -10.39 -6.37
N CYS A 10 -3.39 -10.55 -5.05
CA CYS A 10 -2.11 -10.35 -4.40
C CYS A 10 -1.06 -11.30 -4.98
N ALA A 11 0.06 -10.74 -5.43
CA ALA A 11 1.18 -11.50 -5.99
C ALA A 11 1.84 -12.46 -4.97
N VAL A 12 1.66 -12.23 -3.66
CA VAL A 12 2.29 -13.01 -2.58
C VAL A 12 1.37 -14.11 -2.05
N CYS A 13 0.22 -13.74 -1.47
CA CYS A 13 -0.68 -14.71 -0.82
C CYS A 13 -1.73 -15.30 -1.77
N ARG A 14 -1.84 -14.77 -3.01
CA ARG A 14 -2.80 -15.20 -4.03
C ARG A 14 -4.28 -14.97 -3.67
N LEU A 15 -4.56 -14.20 -2.62
CA LEU A 15 -5.91 -13.77 -2.26
C LEU A 15 -6.26 -12.42 -2.91
N PRO A 16 -7.56 -12.11 -3.08
CA PRO A 16 -7.99 -10.81 -3.60
C PRO A 16 -7.53 -9.63 -2.73
N VAL A 17 -7.15 -8.54 -3.38
CA VAL A 17 -6.96 -7.21 -2.79
C VAL A 17 -8.23 -6.41 -3.10
N ASP A 18 -9.18 -6.44 -2.17
CA ASP A 18 -10.54 -5.96 -2.44
C ASP A 18 -10.72 -4.48 -2.11
N THR A 19 -9.83 -3.90 -1.29
CA THR A 19 -9.98 -2.54 -0.77
C THR A 19 -8.74 -1.68 -1.00
N LEU A 20 -8.95 -0.37 -1.20
CA LEU A 20 -7.86 0.62 -1.31
C LEU A 20 -6.87 0.54 -0.13
N PRO A 21 -7.30 0.45 1.14
CA PRO A 21 -6.37 0.48 2.26
C PRO A 21 -5.57 -0.80 2.45
N GLU A 22 -5.90 -1.85 1.71
CA GLU A 22 -5.13 -3.09 1.66
C GLU A 22 -4.11 -3.11 0.53
N SER A 23 -4.24 -2.23 -0.46
CA SER A 23 -3.44 -2.24 -1.68
C SER A 23 -2.07 -1.58 -1.50
N LEU A 24 -1.01 -2.36 -1.70
CA LEU A 24 0.35 -1.84 -1.75
C LEU A 24 0.58 -1.05 -3.05
N LEU A 25 -0.04 -1.45 -4.17
CA LEU A 25 0.12 -0.75 -5.44
C LEU A 25 -0.37 0.71 -5.35
N TYR A 26 -1.55 0.91 -4.76
CA TYR A 26 -2.08 2.27 -4.57
C TYR A 26 -1.34 3.05 -3.49
N LEU A 27 -0.80 2.38 -2.47
CA LEU A 27 0.12 3.01 -1.53
C LEU A 27 1.35 3.55 -2.26
N ARG A 28 1.99 2.74 -3.11
CA ARG A 28 3.15 3.13 -3.92
C ARG A 28 2.84 4.27 -4.88
N TYR A 29 1.63 4.30 -5.45
CA TYR A 29 1.17 5.43 -6.26
C TYR A 29 1.15 6.73 -5.45
N LEU A 30 0.54 6.74 -4.25
CA LEU A 30 0.51 7.92 -3.39
C LEU A 30 1.89 8.33 -2.88
N LEU A 31 2.78 7.36 -2.72
CA LEU A 31 4.18 7.58 -2.38
C LEU A 31 5.03 8.11 -3.55
N GLY A 32 4.45 8.19 -4.76
CA GLY A 32 5.15 8.63 -5.98
C GLY A 32 6.13 7.60 -6.55
N GLU A 33 6.06 6.35 -6.10
CA GLU A 33 6.95 5.26 -6.52
C GLU A 33 6.47 4.58 -7.82
N VAL A 34 5.18 4.71 -8.14
CA VAL A 34 4.55 4.18 -9.35
C VAL A 34 3.66 5.26 -9.96
N GLY A 35 3.80 5.51 -11.26
CA GLY A 35 2.96 6.44 -11.99
C GLY A 35 1.57 5.88 -12.31
N ILE A 36 0.56 6.76 -12.41
CA ILE A 36 -0.82 6.36 -12.74
C ILE A 36 -0.90 5.70 -14.12
N GLU A 37 -0.06 6.16 -15.05
CA GLU A 37 0.01 5.71 -16.43
C GLU A 37 0.49 4.26 -16.57
N VAL A 38 1.22 3.75 -15.57
CA VAL A 38 1.71 2.35 -15.54
C VAL A 38 1.00 1.48 -14.51
N LEU A 39 0.09 2.03 -13.71
CA LEU A 39 -0.54 1.31 -12.59
C LEU A 39 -1.21 0.00 -13.02
N HIS A 40 -1.87 0.00 -14.18
CA HIS A 40 -2.51 -1.18 -14.80
C HIS A 40 -1.53 -2.27 -15.26
N GLN A 41 -0.23 -1.98 -15.33
CA GLN A 41 0.83 -2.90 -15.74
C GLN A 41 1.46 -3.63 -14.55
N HIS A 42 1.22 -3.14 -13.33
CA HIS A 42 1.77 -3.72 -12.11
C HIS A 42 0.76 -4.67 -11.47
N ALA A 43 1.27 -5.79 -10.96
CA ALA A 43 0.50 -6.63 -10.05
C ALA A 43 0.36 -5.94 -8.69
N ASP A 44 -0.77 -6.15 -8.02
CA ASP A 44 -0.97 -5.67 -6.66
C ASP A 44 -0.47 -6.69 -5.62
N CYS A 45 -0.30 -6.21 -4.40
CA CYS A 45 0.07 -6.99 -3.23
C CYS A 45 -0.64 -6.39 -2.02
N HIS A 46 -1.06 -7.21 -1.05
CA HIS A 46 -1.51 -6.64 0.22
C HIS A 46 -0.34 -5.92 0.91
N ILE A 47 -0.61 -4.78 1.53
CA ILE A 47 0.35 -4.12 2.42
C ILE A 47 0.85 -5.11 3.49
N ARG A 48 -0.05 -5.94 4.02
CA ARG A 48 0.29 -6.98 5.02
C ARG A 48 1.17 -8.11 4.47
N CYS A 49 1.17 -8.32 3.16
CA CYS A 49 2.05 -9.29 2.51
C CYS A 49 3.43 -8.70 2.18
N CYS A 50 3.63 -7.40 2.40
CA CYS A 50 4.91 -6.72 2.19
C CYS A 50 5.38 -6.01 3.48
N PRO A 51 5.94 -6.76 4.46
CA PRO A 51 6.41 -6.18 5.71
C PRO A 51 7.49 -5.12 5.53
N GLU A 52 8.26 -5.18 4.45
CA GLU A 52 9.30 -4.19 4.11
C GLU A 52 8.75 -2.76 4.05
N VAL A 53 7.53 -2.59 3.54
CA VAL A 53 6.84 -1.29 3.50
C VAL A 53 5.86 -1.16 4.66
N GLY A 54 5.08 -2.20 4.95
CA GLY A 54 4.03 -2.17 5.98
C GLY A 54 4.53 -1.86 7.40
N GLN A 55 5.78 -2.21 7.73
CA GLN A 55 6.38 -1.90 9.03
C GLN A 55 6.48 -0.41 9.36
N TYR A 56 6.43 0.46 8.35
CA TYR A 56 6.51 1.92 8.53
C TYR A 56 5.15 2.56 8.85
N ILE A 57 4.04 1.81 8.75
CA ILE A 57 2.72 2.35 9.09
C ILE A 57 2.55 2.36 10.61
N LEU A 58 2.52 3.56 11.19
CA LEU A 58 2.26 3.82 12.60
C LEU A 58 0.92 4.52 12.77
N HIS A 59 -0.15 3.75 12.72
CA HIS A 59 -1.51 4.24 12.93
C HIS A 59 -2.27 3.33 13.89
N ARG A 60 -3.14 3.90 14.73
CA ARG A 60 -3.93 3.14 15.73
C ARG A 60 -4.84 2.07 15.12
N ASP A 61 -5.28 2.30 13.89
CA ASP A 61 -6.21 1.44 13.15
C ASP A 61 -5.46 0.45 12.22
N PHE A 62 -4.12 0.41 12.30
CA PHE A 62 -3.27 -0.52 11.56
C PHE A 62 -2.52 -1.44 12.52
N GLU A 63 -2.64 -2.75 12.32
CA GLU A 63 -1.90 -3.72 13.14
C GLU A 63 -0.39 -3.59 12.87
N PRO A 64 0.44 -3.28 13.90
CA PRO A 64 1.87 -3.09 13.70
C PRO A 64 2.55 -4.30 13.07
N MET A 65 3.48 -4.04 12.15
CA MET A 65 4.22 -5.08 11.44
C MET A 65 5.71 -5.01 11.75
N VAL A 66 6.35 -6.19 11.76
CA VAL A 66 7.79 -6.33 11.88
C VAL A 66 8.31 -7.02 10.63
N CYS A 67 9.24 -6.38 9.92
CA CYS A 67 10.05 -7.04 8.91
C CYS A 67 11.26 -7.69 9.59
N ALA A 68 11.57 -8.93 9.22
CA ALA A 68 12.78 -9.61 9.70
C ALA A 68 13.93 -9.46 8.68
N GLY A 69 15.16 -9.54 9.16
CA GLY A 69 16.35 -9.50 8.30
C GLY A 69 16.81 -8.07 7.97
N PRO A 70 17.56 -7.89 6.86
CA PRO A 70 18.26 -6.63 6.59
C PRO A 70 17.34 -5.45 6.28
N PHE A 71 16.07 -5.71 5.93
CA PHE A 71 15.06 -4.69 5.68
C PHE A 71 14.27 -4.31 6.93
N ALA A 72 14.57 -4.91 8.09
CA ALA A 72 13.94 -4.52 9.35
C ALA A 72 14.21 -3.04 9.64
N LYS A 73 13.16 -2.24 9.86
CA LYS A 73 13.29 -0.78 10.04
C LYS A 73 14.16 -0.39 11.24
N SER A 74 14.33 -1.29 12.20
CA SER A 74 15.22 -1.13 13.35
C SER A 74 16.71 -1.14 12.99
N GLN A 75 17.06 -1.57 11.77
CA GLN A 75 18.44 -1.58 11.26
C GLN A 75 18.83 -0.26 10.56
N PHE A 76 17.88 0.61 10.26
CA PHE A 76 18.15 1.92 9.65
C PHE A 76 18.35 3.01 10.71
N ASP A 77 18.94 4.13 10.31
CA ASP A 77 19.11 5.27 11.19
C ASP A 77 17.75 5.85 11.63
N GLU A 78 17.72 6.42 12.83
CA GLU A 78 16.51 6.93 13.45
C GLU A 78 15.81 7.99 12.60
N LYS A 79 16.59 8.87 11.95
CA LYS A 79 16.03 9.95 11.13
C LYS A 79 15.32 9.38 9.90
N PHE A 80 15.97 8.49 9.16
CA PHE A 80 15.37 7.82 8.02
C PHE A 80 14.11 7.05 8.44
N ARG A 81 14.20 6.29 9.55
CA ARG A 81 13.07 5.53 10.08
C ARG A 81 11.87 6.43 10.37
N GLU A 82 12.06 7.54 11.07
CA GLU A 82 10.98 8.48 11.40
C GLU A 82 10.40 9.17 10.17
N ASP A 83 11.26 9.56 9.22
CA ASP A 83 10.82 10.22 7.99
C ASP A 83 9.98 9.24 7.14
N GLU A 84 10.40 7.98 7.02
CA GLU A 84 9.63 6.93 6.36
C GLU A 84 8.34 6.58 7.11
N GLU A 85 8.36 6.51 8.44
CA GLU A 85 7.15 6.27 9.25
C GLU A 85 6.10 7.35 8.99
N LYS A 86 6.50 8.62 8.96
CA LYS A 86 5.62 9.74 8.62
C LYS A 86 5.10 9.64 7.19
N ARG A 87 6.01 9.39 6.22
CA ARG A 87 5.68 9.33 4.79
C ARG A 87 4.68 8.22 4.47
N VAL A 88 4.97 6.99 4.91
CA VAL A 88 4.14 5.81 4.63
C VAL A 88 2.81 5.87 5.39
N THR A 89 2.81 6.32 6.66
CA THR A 89 1.57 6.48 7.44
C THR A 89 0.63 7.51 6.82
N ALA A 90 1.14 8.65 6.34
CA ALA A 90 0.32 9.68 5.70
C ALA A 90 -0.33 9.17 4.40
N ALA A 91 0.42 8.44 3.57
CA ALA A 91 -0.11 7.85 2.35
C ALA A 91 -1.19 6.79 2.65
N TRP A 92 -0.95 5.90 3.62
CA TRP A 92 -1.94 4.91 4.05
C TRP A 92 -3.22 5.55 4.61
N THR A 93 -3.08 6.62 5.41
CA THR A 93 -4.23 7.38 5.93
C THR A 93 -5.05 7.99 4.79
N THR A 94 -4.39 8.48 3.74
CA THR A 94 -5.05 9.01 2.54
C THR A 94 -5.84 7.92 1.81
N LEU A 95 -5.34 6.67 1.73
CA LEU A 95 -6.10 5.54 1.18
C LEU A 95 -7.34 5.23 2.02
N HIS A 96 -7.20 5.21 3.35
CA HIS A 96 -8.32 5.02 4.28
C HIS A 96 -9.41 6.09 4.09
N GLU A 97 -9.01 7.36 3.99
CA GLU A 97 -9.95 8.44 3.75
C GLU A 97 -10.62 8.36 2.37
N ALA A 98 -9.87 7.97 1.34
CA ALA A 98 -10.41 7.76 0.00
C ALA A 98 -11.46 6.64 0.01
N ALA A 99 -11.14 5.49 0.63
CA ALA A 99 -12.09 4.40 0.79
C ALA A 99 -13.35 4.84 1.56
N ALA A 100 -13.19 5.60 2.64
CA ALA A 100 -14.30 6.13 3.42
C ALA A 100 -15.21 7.10 2.63
N LYS A 101 -14.64 7.82 1.65
CA LYS A 101 -15.38 8.68 0.72
C LYS A 101 -16.03 7.91 -0.45
N GLY A 102 -15.95 6.58 -0.44
CA GLY A 102 -16.53 5.72 -1.46
C GLY A 102 -15.69 5.57 -2.73
N PHE A 103 -14.43 6.01 -2.72
CA PHE A 103 -13.53 5.70 -3.82
C PHE A 103 -13.19 4.20 -3.77
N SER A 104 -13.39 3.52 -4.89
CA SER A 104 -12.85 2.18 -5.14
C SER A 104 -11.54 2.27 -5.91
N LEU A 105 -10.79 1.16 -5.96
CA LEU A 105 -9.57 1.03 -6.77
C LEU A 105 -9.78 1.55 -8.21
N LEU A 106 -10.90 1.17 -8.84
CA LEU A 106 -11.25 1.58 -10.20
C LEU A 106 -11.53 3.08 -10.33
N SER A 107 -12.15 3.71 -9.33
CA SER A 107 -12.44 5.15 -9.35
C SER A 107 -11.22 6.05 -9.16
N PHE A 108 -10.13 5.49 -8.63
CA PHE A 108 -8.92 6.24 -8.29
C PHE A 108 -7.98 6.44 -9.50
N ILE A 109 -8.11 5.61 -10.55
CA ILE A 109 -7.35 5.72 -11.81
C ILE A 109 -7.99 6.75 -12.78
N ALA A 110 -9.29 7.04 -12.62
CA ALA A 110 -10.07 7.82 -13.58
C ALA A 110 -10.01 9.36 -13.37
N LYS A 111 -8.98 9.88 -12.69
CA LYS A 111 -8.87 11.30 -12.33
C LYS A 111 -7.67 11.97 -12.99
#